data_AF-A0A835E3E1-F1
#
_entry.id   AF-A0A835E3E1-F1
#
_cell.length_a   1.000
_cell.length_b   1.000
_cell.length_c   1.000
_cell.angle_alpha   90.00
_cell.angle_beta   90.00
_cell.angle_gamma   90.00
#
_symmetry.space_group_name_H-M   'P 1'
#
loop_
_entity.id
_entity.type
_entity.pdbx_description
1 polymer ?
#
loop_
_entity_poly.entity_id
_entity_poly.type
_entity_poly.pdbx_seq_one_letter_code
_entity_poly.pdbx_strand_id
1 'polypeptide(L)'
;MGNVASGVKIRRRLVPEVEERLTRPRRLVRELPDLDAGRLHRLIRGGDLAPCFDAAEDAGDGRAEECPICFYFYPSLNRSKCCGKGICTECFLQLMPSKTSQAVHCPFCKIKSYAIEYRRAHTTREKKIKQEGEQKVNEIKLRQHSKSQIAGEDILP
;
A
#
# COMPACT_ATOMS: atom_id res chain seq x y z
N MET A 1 -34.43 31.99 -17.01
CA MET A 1 -32.96 31.90 -16.90
C MET A 1 -32.61 31.69 -15.44
N GLY A 2 -31.91 30.61 -15.09
CA GLY A 2 -31.38 30.39 -13.74
C GLY A 2 -31.60 28.98 -13.18
N ASN A 3 -30.90 27.98 -13.73
CA ASN A 3 -30.79 26.68 -13.07
C ASN A 3 -29.47 26.65 -12.28
N VAL A 4 -29.57 26.66 -10.94
CA VAL A 4 -28.44 26.41 -10.04
C VAL A 4 -28.21 24.91 -9.98
N ALA A 5 -27.21 24.43 -10.74
CA ALA A 5 -26.70 23.08 -10.61
C ALA A 5 -26.05 22.91 -9.22
N SER A 6 -26.71 22.17 -8.33
CA SER A 6 -26.12 21.73 -7.06
C SER A 6 -24.96 20.79 -7.36
N GLY A 7 -23.76 21.36 -7.41
CA GLY A 7 -22.51 20.61 -7.47
C GLY A 7 -22.40 19.71 -6.25
N VAL A 8 -22.52 18.40 -6.46
CA VAL A 8 -22.18 17.38 -5.47
C VAL A 8 -20.68 17.55 -5.18
N LYS A 9 -20.37 18.24 -4.08
CA LYS A 9 -19.01 18.31 -3.54
C LYS A 9 -18.63 16.90 -3.13
N ILE A 10 -17.99 16.16 -4.04
CA ILE A 10 -17.27 14.93 -3.75
C ILE A 10 -16.31 15.28 -2.61
N ARG A 11 -16.67 14.91 -1.38
CA ARG A 11 -15.82 15.09 -0.20
C ARG A 11 -14.55 14.30 -0.45
N ARG A 12 -13.51 14.96 -0.95
CA ARG A 12 -12.16 14.39 -1.05
C ARG A 12 -11.84 13.84 0.34
N ARG A 13 -11.63 12.52 0.39
CA ARG A 13 -11.33 11.77 1.62
C ARG A 13 -10.22 12.50 2.37
N LEU A 14 -10.46 12.84 3.64
CA LEU A 14 -9.41 13.33 4.52
C LEU A 14 -8.50 12.14 4.85
N VAL A 15 -7.49 11.92 4.01
CA VAL A 15 -6.34 11.12 4.40
C VAL A 15 -5.74 11.82 5.62
N PRO A 16 -5.41 11.10 6.72
CA PRO A 16 -4.73 11.71 7.85
C PRO A 16 -3.53 12.51 7.34
N GLU A 17 -3.44 13.78 7.72
CA GLU A 17 -2.39 14.64 7.23
C GLU A 17 -1.04 14.11 7.71
N VAL A 18 -0.22 13.64 6.76
CA VAL A 18 1.15 13.23 7.05
C VAL A 18 1.97 14.48 7.26
N GLU A 19 2.64 14.59 8.42
CA GLU A 19 3.53 15.70 8.71
C GLU A 19 4.60 15.84 7.62
N GLU A 20 4.86 17.08 7.18
CA GLU A 20 5.82 17.39 6.10
C GLU A 20 7.17 16.72 6.33
N ARG A 21 7.61 16.70 7.58
CA ARG A 21 8.90 16.18 8.02
C ARG A 21 9.06 14.67 7.76
N LEU A 22 7.95 13.93 7.64
CA LEU A 22 7.89 12.50 7.36
C LEU A 22 7.78 12.21 5.86
N THR A 23 7.73 13.24 5.02
CA THR A 23 7.72 13.10 3.55
C THR A 23 9.12 13.14 2.95
N ARG A 24 10.15 13.33 3.79
CA ARG A 24 11.54 13.53 3.39
C ARG A 24 12.45 12.50 4.08
N PRO A 25 13.38 11.86 3.36
CA PRO A 25 14.34 10.95 3.97
C PRO A 25 15.38 11.75 4.78
N ARG A 26 15.88 11.14 5.86
CA ARG A 26 16.82 11.71 6.84
C ARG A 26 18.05 10.83 7.06
N ARG A 27 17.91 9.51 6.86
CA ARG A 27 18.94 8.48 7.07
C ARG A 27 19.35 7.81 5.77
N LEU A 28 19.75 8.60 4.78
CA LEU A 28 20.37 8.08 3.57
C LEU A 28 21.88 7.91 3.81
N VAL A 29 22.40 6.71 3.59
CA VAL A 29 23.84 6.43 3.68
C VAL A 29 24.59 6.97 2.46
N ARG A 30 23.90 7.06 1.32
CA ARG A 30 24.43 7.65 0.08
C ARG A 30 23.54 8.77 -0.41
N GLU A 31 24.14 9.71 -1.13
CA GLU A 31 23.40 10.71 -1.89
C GLU A 31 22.58 10.05 -3.01
N LEU A 32 21.35 10.53 -3.20
CA LEU A 32 20.44 10.10 -4.25
C LEU A 32 20.13 11.32 -5.13
N PRO A 33 21.05 11.76 -6.01
CA PRO A 33 20.89 12.99 -6.79
C PRO A 33 19.68 12.94 -7.75
N ASP A 34 19.32 11.73 -8.19
CA ASP A 34 18.21 11.47 -9.11
C ASP A 34 16.87 11.27 -8.38
N LEU A 35 16.83 11.41 -7.05
CA LEU A 35 15.59 11.28 -6.27
C LEU A 35 14.69 12.50 -6.47
N ASP A 36 13.58 12.31 -7.19
CA ASP A 36 12.51 13.31 -7.29
C ASP A 36 11.76 13.42 -5.95
N ALA A 37 12.18 14.38 -5.12
CA ALA A 37 11.57 14.67 -3.83
C ALA A 37 10.09 15.06 -3.94
N GLY A 38 9.69 15.74 -5.02
CA GLY A 38 8.30 16.12 -5.25
C GLY A 38 7.41 14.90 -5.52
N ARG A 39 7.91 13.95 -6.32
CA ARG A 39 7.24 12.66 -6.53
C ARG A 39 7.18 11.84 -5.25
N LEU A 40 8.27 11.75 -4.49
CA LEU A 40 8.30 11.05 -3.20
C LEU A 40 7.24 11.60 -2.24
N HIS A 41 7.20 12.92 -2.07
CA HIS A 41 6.21 13.60 -1.23
C HIS A 41 4.77 13.29 -1.66
N ARG A 42 4.47 13.32 -2.98
CA ARG A 42 3.15 12.96 -3.51
C ARG A 42 2.77 11.51 -3.22
N LEU A 43 3.70 10.57 -3.37
CA LEU A 43 3.45 9.14 -3.11
C LEU A 43 3.15 8.90 -1.62
N ILE A 44 3.87 9.56 -0.71
CA ILE A 44 3.66 9.42 0.74
C ILE A 44 2.31 10.02 1.15
N ARG A 45 2.00 11.26 0.73
CA ARG A 45 0.72 11.90 1.05
C ARG A 45 -0.46 11.18 0.40
N GLY A 46 -0.29 10.72 -0.84
CA GLY A 46 -1.26 9.92 -1.58
C GLY A 46 -1.50 8.55 -0.96
N GLY A 47 -0.46 7.93 -0.42
CA GLY A 47 -0.55 6.64 0.29
C GLY A 47 -0.06 5.44 -0.43
N ASP A 48 0.62 5.67 -1.53
CA ASP A 48 1.24 4.63 -2.32
C ASP A 48 2.58 4.20 -1.70
N LEU A 49 3.11 5.00 -0.76
CA LEU A 49 4.34 4.74 -0.04
C LEU A 49 4.20 5.05 1.45
N ALA A 50 4.84 4.24 2.30
CA ALA A 50 4.92 4.51 3.73
C ALA A 50 5.66 5.84 3.98
N PRO A 51 5.26 6.64 4.98
CA PRO A 51 6.04 7.78 5.42
C PRO A 51 7.48 7.40 5.81
N CYS A 52 8.40 8.35 5.70
CA CYS A 52 9.77 8.27 6.22
C CYS A 52 9.73 8.41 7.75
N PHE A 53 9.18 7.42 8.43
CA PHE A 53 9.08 7.38 9.88
C PHE A 53 10.47 7.46 10.55
N ASP A 54 10.50 8.06 11.74
CA ASP A 54 11.68 8.00 12.58
C ASP A 54 11.93 6.55 13.00
N ALA A 55 13.20 6.20 13.20
CA ALA A 55 13.61 4.86 13.59
C ALA A 55 13.52 4.79 15.09
N ALA A 56 12.91 3.73 15.60
CA ALA A 56 12.97 3.37 17.01
C ALA A 56 13.92 2.19 17.20
N GLU A 57 14.65 2.20 18.32
CA GLU A 57 15.57 1.12 18.70
C GLU A 57 14.82 -0.12 19.23
N ASP A 58 13.60 0.07 19.72
CA ASP A 58 12.73 -1.00 20.20
C ASP A 58 11.29 -0.87 19.66
N ALA A 59 10.51 -1.95 19.83
CA ALA A 59 9.14 -2.04 19.32
C ALA A 59 8.12 -1.24 20.15
N GLY A 60 8.52 -0.60 21.25
CA GLY A 60 7.65 0.13 22.17
C GLY A 60 6.44 -0.68 22.63
N ASP A 61 5.26 -0.22 22.24
CA ASP A 61 3.96 -0.84 22.56
C ASP A 61 3.62 -2.12 21.76
N GLY A 62 4.60 -2.66 21.02
CA GLY A 62 4.46 -3.87 20.21
C GLY A 62 3.69 -3.67 18.90
N ARG A 63 3.38 -2.42 18.52
CA ARG A 63 2.69 -2.12 17.26
C ARG A 63 3.63 -1.78 16.11
N ALA A 64 4.92 -1.59 16.40
CA ALA A 64 5.95 -1.33 15.40
C ALA A 64 6.49 -2.62 14.78
N GLU A 65 6.95 -2.53 13.54
CA GLU A 65 7.55 -3.63 12.79
C GLU A 65 9.02 -3.35 12.52
N GLU A 66 9.85 -4.38 12.67
CA GLU A 66 11.28 -4.33 12.39
C GLU A 66 11.54 -4.36 10.89
N CYS A 67 12.38 -3.45 10.39
CA CYS A 67 12.87 -3.52 9.03
C CYS A 67 14.10 -4.46 8.95
N PRO A 68 14.04 -5.58 8.19
CA PRO A 68 15.12 -6.57 8.13
C PRO A 68 16.40 -6.10 7.40
N ILE A 69 16.46 -4.82 6.99
CA ILE A 69 17.64 -4.24 6.33
C ILE A 69 18.42 -3.37 7.32
N CYS A 70 17.73 -2.53 8.10
CA CYS A 70 18.36 -1.62 9.05
C CYS A 70 18.11 -1.97 10.52
N PHE A 71 17.32 -3.02 10.81
CA PHE A 71 17.02 -3.55 12.15
C PHE A 71 16.31 -2.59 13.12
N TYR A 72 15.91 -1.41 12.66
CA TYR A 72 15.07 -0.48 13.42
C TYR A 72 13.57 -0.79 13.28
N PHE A 73 12.80 -0.32 14.26
CA PHE A 73 11.35 -0.47 14.34
C PHE A 73 10.62 0.75 13.79
N TYR A 74 9.52 0.50 13.08
CA TYR A 74 8.71 1.54 12.42
C TYR A 74 7.21 1.29 12.61
N PRO A 75 6.37 2.34 12.70
CA PRO A 75 4.92 2.19 12.83
C PRO A 75 4.26 1.42 11.66
N SER A 76 4.86 1.47 10.47
CA SER A 76 4.47 0.62 9.35
C SER A 76 5.58 0.54 8.29
N LEU A 77 5.61 -0.57 7.56
CA LEU A 77 6.57 -0.84 6.50
C LEU A 77 5.87 -0.97 5.13
N ASN A 78 6.61 -0.73 4.06
CA ASN A 78 6.20 -1.11 2.71
C ASN A 78 6.32 -2.63 2.55
N ARG A 79 5.47 -3.24 1.71
CA ARG A 79 5.50 -4.67 1.43
C ARG A 79 6.07 -4.94 0.05
N SER A 80 7.01 -5.87 -0.05
CA SER A 80 7.45 -6.41 -1.32
C SER A 80 6.28 -7.07 -2.05
N LYS A 81 5.98 -6.68 -3.28
CA LYS A 81 4.88 -7.27 -4.06
C LYS A 81 5.05 -8.78 -4.29
N CYS A 82 6.29 -9.25 -4.38
CA CYS A 82 6.61 -10.63 -4.72
C CYS A 82 6.56 -11.61 -3.53
N CYS A 83 6.76 -11.15 -2.30
CA CYS A 83 6.86 -12.05 -1.12
C CYS A 83 6.28 -11.47 0.17
N GLY A 84 5.71 -10.26 0.13
CA GLY A 84 5.07 -9.61 1.28
C GLY A 84 6.01 -9.14 2.40
N LYS A 85 7.33 -9.35 2.29
CA LYS A 85 8.30 -8.92 3.31
C LYS A 85 8.33 -7.39 3.46
N GLY A 86 8.53 -6.94 4.70
CA GLY A 86 8.53 -5.52 5.06
C GLY A 86 9.86 -4.81 4.72
N ILE A 87 9.80 -3.54 4.30
CA ILE A 87 10.96 -2.66 4.12
C ILE A 87 10.59 -1.20 4.45
N CYS A 88 11.44 -0.48 5.17
CA CYS A 88 11.21 0.94 5.43
C CYS A 88 11.45 1.76 4.16
N THR A 89 10.86 2.96 4.08
CA THR A 89 10.94 3.79 2.88
C THR A 89 12.37 4.19 2.54
N GLU A 90 13.19 4.50 3.55
CA GLU A 90 14.57 4.92 3.32
C GLU A 90 15.48 3.79 2.83
N CYS A 91 15.33 2.57 3.38
CA CYS A 91 16.05 1.41 2.86
C CYS A 91 15.60 1.05 1.43
N PHE A 92 14.30 1.23 1.12
CA PHE A 92 13.83 1.07 -0.26
C PHE A 92 14.48 2.08 -1.21
N LEU A 93 14.51 3.36 -0.86
CA LEU A 93 15.15 4.40 -1.68
C LEU A 93 16.63 4.12 -1.92
N GLN A 94 17.35 3.61 -0.92
CA GLN A 94 18.77 3.24 -1.04
C GLN A 94 18.99 1.97 -1.88
N LEU A 95 17.99 1.10 -1.99
CA LEU A 95 18.08 -0.07 -2.85
C LEU A 95 17.85 0.27 -4.33
N MET A 96 17.06 1.31 -4.61
CA MET A 96 16.76 1.71 -5.99
C MET A 96 17.97 2.39 -6.66
N PRO A 97 18.35 1.99 -7.88
CA PRO A 97 19.49 2.57 -8.59
C PRO A 97 19.22 4.02 -8.99
N SER A 98 20.27 4.84 -9.00
CA SER A 98 20.22 6.27 -9.36
C SER A 98 19.93 6.47 -10.86
N LYS A 99 20.54 5.64 -11.73
CA LYS A 99 20.37 5.72 -13.19
C LYS A 99 19.54 4.56 -13.72
N THR A 100 18.49 4.87 -14.49
CA THR A 100 17.44 3.92 -14.89
C THR A 100 17.87 2.99 -16.02
N SER A 101 17.96 1.69 -15.73
CA SER A 101 17.76 0.56 -16.66
C SER A 101 17.96 -0.80 -15.97
N GLN A 102 18.63 -0.82 -14.81
CA GLN A 102 18.88 -2.07 -14.10
C GLN A 102 17.68 -2.49 -13.23
N ALA A 103 17.04 -3.60 -13.61
CA ALA A 103 16.03 -4.22 -12.77
C ALA A 103 16.68 -4.69 -11.46
N VAL A 104 16.13 -4.24 -10.33
CA VAL A 104 16.57 -4.65 -9.00
C VAL A 104 15.96 -6.01 -8.67
N HIS A 105 16.73 -6.90 -8.06
CA HIS A 105 16.21 -8.15 -7.52
C HIS A 105 15.72 -7.91 -6.09
N CYS A 106 14.64 -8.58 -5.69
CA CYS A 106 14.12 -8.50 -4.33
C CYS A 106 15.22 -8.87 -3.33
N PRO A 107 15.49 -8.05 -2.30
CA PRO A 107 16.56 -8.33 -1.35
C PRO A 107 16.27 -9.60 -0.54
N PHE A 108 14.98 -9.98 -0.44
CA PHE A 108 14.50 -11.10 0.37
C PHE A 108 14.42 -12.42 -0.38
N CYS A 109 13.68 -12.47 -1.50
CA CYS A 109 13.42 -13.70 -2.25
C CYS A 109 14.09 -13.74 -3.65
N LYS A 110 14.89 -12.73 -3.98
CA LYS A 110 15.68 -12.64 -5.22
C LYS A 110 14.88 -12.62 -6.53
N ILE A 111 13.56 -12.50 -6.49
CA ILE A 111 12.72 -12.29 -7.69
C ILE A 111 13.12 -10.98 -8.40
N LYS A 112 13.21 -11.02 -9.73
CA LYS A 112 13.51 -9.87 -10.59
C LYS A 112 12.43 -8.79 -10.50
N SER A 113 12.76 -7.57 -10.93
CA SER A 113 11.82 -6.45 -11.02
C SER A 113 11.17 -6.13 -9.66
N TYR A 114 12.02 -5.93 -8.66
CA TYR A 114 11.59 -5.62 -7.29
C TYR A 114 10.67 -4.39 -7.26
N ALA A 115 9.50 -4.59 -6.68
CA ALA A 115 8.50 -3.55 -6.49
C ALA A 115 7.87 -3.71 -5.10
N ILE A 116 7.42 -2.59 -4.56
CA ILE A 116 6.76 -2.52 -3.27
C ILE A 116 5.34 -1.96 -3.40
N GLU A 117 4.55 -2.17 -2.36
CA GLU A 117 3.25 -1.53 -2.15
C GLU A 117 3.13 -1.12 -0.68
N TYR A 118 2.47 0.01 -0.41
CA TYR A 118 2.13 0.38 0.94
C TYR A 118 0.69 0.00 1.25
N ARG A 119 0.53 -0.94 2.19
CA ARG A 119 -0.78 -1.29 2.73
C ARG A 119 -1.01 -0.42 3.95
N ARG A 120 -1.65 0.74 3.77
CA ARG A 120 -2.13 1.54 4.91
C ARG A 120 -2.94 0.63 5.84
N ALA A 121 -2.85 0.85 7.15
CA ALA A 121 -3.87 0.33 8.05
C ALA A 121 -5.21 0.87 7.55
N HIS A 122 -6.01 0.01 6.90
CA HIS A 122 -7.29 0.41 6.35
C HIS A 122 -8.08 1.09 7.47
N THR A 123 -8.53 2.32 7.20
CA THR A 123 -9.46 2.98 8.11
C THR A 123 -10.67 2.07 8.31
N THR A 124 -11.35 2.17 9.46
CA THR A 124 -12.56 1.36 9.76
C THR A 124 -13.56 1.38 8.59
N ARG A 125 -13.64 2.50 7.87
CA ARG A 125 -14.48 2.68 6.69
C ARG A 125 -14.01 1.89 5.46
N GLU A 126 -12.72 1.82 5.21
CA GLU A 126 -12.16 1.06 4.09
C GLU A 126 -12.22 -0.45 4.34
N LYS A 127 -12.03 -0.87 5.59
CA LYS A 127 -12.32 -2.25 6.01
C LYS A 127 -13.78 -2.60 5.71
N LYS A 128 -14.72 -1.73 6.10
CA LYS A 128 -16.16 -1.93 5.88
C LYS A 128 -16.53 -1.99 4.40
N ILE A 129 -16.04 -1.08 3.56
CA ILE A 129 -16.31 -1.09 2.11
C ILE A 129 -15.77 -2.36 1.44
N LYS A 130 -14.55 -2.78 1.83
CA LYS A 130 -13.95 -4.00 1.27
C LYS A 130 -14.73 -5.25 1.71
N GLN A 131 -15.13 -5.31 2.96
CA GLN A 131 -15.91 -6.40 3.53
C GLN A 131 -17.32 -6.49 2.90
N GLU A 132 -17.99 -5.36 2.67
CA GLU A 132 -19.27 -5.29 1.95
C GLU A 132 -19.11 -5.72 0.47
N GLY A 133 -18.01 -5.34 -0.17
CA GLY A 133 -17.68 -5.78 -1.54
C GLY A 133 -17.45 -7.29 -1.63
N GLU A 134 -16.66 -7.85 -0.71
CA GLU A 134 -16.37 -9.30 -0.63
C GLU A 134 -17.65 -10.11 -0.32
N GLN A 135 -18.51 -9.62 0.58
CA GLN A 135 -19.81 -10.23 0.88
C GLN A 135 -20.71 -10.30 -0.37
N LYS A 136 -20.81 -9.21 -1.15
CA LYS A 136 -21.59 -9.20 -2.39
C LYS A 136 -21.06 -10.16 -3.44
N VAL A 137 -19.74 -10.25 -3.60
CA VAL A 137 -19.12 -11.19 -4.54
C VAL A 137 -19.42 -12.65 -4.13
N ASN A 138 -19.34 -12.96 -2.84
CA ASN A 138 -19.68 -14.29 -2.33
C ASN A 138 -21.16 -14.61 -2.54
N GLU A 139 -22.08 -13.68 -2.28
CA GLU A 139 -23.50 -13.88 -2.52
C GLU A 139 -23.82 -14.16 -4.01
N ILE A 140 -23.21 -13.40 -4.92
CA ILE A 140 -23.38 -13.62 -6.38
C ILE A 140 -22.90 -15.01 -6.78
N LYS A 141 -21.75 -15.46 -6.27
CA LYS A 141 -21.21 -16.81 -6.54
C LYS A 141 -22.13 -17.92 -6.02
N LEU A 142 -22.68 -17.76 -4.82
CA LEU A 142 -23.66 -18.70 -4.23
C LEU A 142 -24.92 -18.82 -5.09
N ARG A 143 -25.46 -17.69 -5.57
CA ARG A 143 -26.65 -17.67 -6.46
C ARG A 143 -26.39 -18.27 -7.83
N GLN A 144 -25.17 -18.14 -8.36
CA GLN A 144 -24.79 -18.77 -9.62
C GLN A 144 -24.67 -20.29 -9.46
N HIS A 145 -24.05 -20.76 -8.39
CA HIS A 145 -23.88 -22.20 -8.14
C HIS A 145 -25.21 -22.92 -7.93
N SER A 146 -26.16 -22.31 -7.19
CA SER A 146 -27.49 -22.89 -7.00
C SER A 146 -28.28 -22.98 -8.30
N LYS A 147 -28.23 -21.96 -9.17
CA LYS A 147 -28.89 -22.00 -10.49
C LYS A 147 -28.31 -23.07 -11.42
N SER A 148 -27.00 -23.31 -11.35
CA SER A 148 -26.34 -24.35 -12.14
C SER A 148 -26.70 -25.78 -11.69
N GLN A 149 -26.98 -25.99 -10.41
CA GLN A 149 -27.43 -27.29 -9.89
C GLN A 149 -28.89 -27.58 -10.26
N ILE A 150 -29.77 -26.57 -10.21
CA ILE A 150 -31.19 -26.72 -10.57
C ILE A 150 -31.37 -27.01 -12.07
N ALA A 151 -30.48 -26.49 -12.93
CA ALA A 151 -30.51 -26.75 -14.38
C ALA A 151 -29.98 -28.14 -14.78
N GLY A 152 -29.42 -28.92 -13.85
CA GLY A 152 -28.89 -30.26 -14.09
C GLY A 152 -29.83 -31.41 -13.73
N GLU A 153 -30.98 -31.13 -13.12
CA GLU A 153 -31.90 -32.16 -12.58
C GLU A 153 -33.08 -32.51 -13.51
N ASP A 154 -33.22 -31.83 -14.66
CA ASP A 154 -34.27 -32.08 -15.67
C ASP A 154 -33.75 -32.81 -16.92
N ILE A 155 -32.96 -33.89 -16.78
CA ILE A 155 -32.79 -34.89 -17.86
C ILE A 155 -32.62 -36.28 -17.23
N LEU A 156 -33.72 -36.98 -16.97
CA LEU A 156 -33.72 -38.44 -17.00
C LEU A 156 -35.03 -38.94 -17.63
N PRO A 157 -34.99 -39.74 -18.70
CA PRO A 157 -36.16 -40.44 -19.23
C PRO A 157 -36.59 -41.62 -18.34
#